data_AF-A0A835H474-F1
#
_entry.id   AF-A0A835H474-F1
#
_cell.length_a   1.000
_cell.length_b   1.000
_cell.length_c   1.000
_cell.angle_alpha   90.00
_cell.angle_beta   90.00
_cell.angle_gamma   90.00
#
_symmetry.space_group_name_H-M   'P 1'
#
loop_
_entity.id
_entity.type
_entity.pdbx_description
1 polymer ?
#
loop_
_entity_poly.entity_id
_entity_poly.type
_entity_poly.pdbx_seq_one_letter_code
_entity_poly.pdbx_strand_id
1 'polypeptide(L)'
;MLLSNIYAANKRWEDSAKVRMLAKTKGLKKNQGWSWIEVKKKVYTFSAGSTLQQGLEQVHEILRDLCLRMEIEGYIPDKSFVLQDVGGEEKKQILYGHS
;
A
#
# COMPACT_ATOMS: atom_id res chain seq x y z
N MET A 1 5.40 8.75 11.73
CA MET A 1 5.06 7.38 11.28
C MET A 1 6.03 6.31 11.77
N LEU A 2 7.34 6.56 11.84
CA LEU A 2 8.32 5.54 12.28
C LEU A 2 7.99 4.86 13.61
N LEU A 3 7.70 5.62 14.67
CA LEU A 3 7.33 5.06 15.98
C LEU A 3 6.08 4.16 15.93
N SER A 4 5.07 4.55 15.14
CA SER A 4 3.88 3.73 14.91
C SER A 4 4.23 2.39 14.25
N ASN A 5 5.20 2.39 13.34
CA ASN A 5 5.67 1.17 12.68
C ASN A 5 6.49 0.28 13.62
N ILE A 6 7.33 0.87 14.50
CA ILE A 6 8.07 0.12 15.53
C ILE A 6 7.08 -0.60 16.46
N TYR A 7 6.03 0.08 16.93
CA TYR A 7 4.99 -0.56 17.74
C TYR A 7 4.26 -1.67 16.98
N ALA A 8 3.88 -1.40 15.73
CA ALA A 8 3.23 -2.37 14.86
C ALA A 8 4.10 -3.64 14.64
N ALA A 9 5.39 -3.48 14.37
CA ALA A 9 6.34 -4.60 14.22
C ALA A 9 6.49 -5.45 15.49
N ASN A 10 6.27 -4.85 16.66
CA ASN A 10 6.30 -5.54 17.97
C ASN A 10 4.90 -5.99 18.43
N LYS A 11 3.91 -6.08 17.53
CA LYS A 11 2.51 -6.47 17.81
C LYS A 11 1.80 -5.57 18.83
N ARG A 12 2.31 -4.35 19.05
CA ARG A 12 1.71 -3.33 19.93
C ARG A 12 0.74 -2.45 19.13
N TRP A 13 -0.33 -3.07 18.64
CA TRP A 13 -1.28 -2.45 17.71
C TRP A 13 -2.00 -1.24 18.31
N GLU A 14 -2.38 -1.33 19.59
CA GLU A 14 -3.02 -0.22 20.31
C GLU A 14 -2.11 1.00 20.39
N ASP A 15 -0.82 0.81 20.68
CA ASP A 15 0.14 1.91 20.78
C ASP A 15 0.44 2.51 19.40
N SER A 16 0.50 1.68 18.36
CA SER A 16 0.54 2.13 16.97
C SER A 16 -0.66 3.03 16.62
N ALA A 17 -1.87 2.62 17.03
CA ALA A 17 -3.09 3.40 16.82
C ALA A 17 -3.05 4.73 17.58
N LYS A 18 -2.63 4.74 18.86
CA LYS A 18 -2.46 5.96 19.67
C LYS A 18 -1.50 6.95 19.01
N VAL A 19 -0.36 6.49 18.50
CA VAL A 19 0.61 7.34 17.78
C VAL A 19 0.00 7.92 16.51
N ARG A 20 -0.73 7.11 15.72
CA ARG A 20 -1.42 7.58 14.50
C ARG A 20 -2.48 8.63 14.81
N MET A 21 -3.27 8.41 15.86
CA MET A 21 -4.28 9.37 16.33
C MET A 21 -3.63 10.68 16.76
N LEU A 22 -2.58 10.62 17.58
CA LEU A 22 -1.85 11.81 18.02
C LEU A 22 -1.27 12.60 16.83
N ALA A 23 -0.69 11.90 15.85
CA ALA A 23 -0.19 12.54 14.64
C ALA A 23 -1.31 13.26 13.86
N LYS A 24 -2.47 12.62 13.72
CA LYS A 24 -3.65 13.21 13.07
C LYS A 24 -4.15 14.45 13.83
N THR A 25 -4.30 14.37 15.15
CA THR A 25 -4.75 15.49 15.99
C THR A 25 -3.78 16.67 15.96
N LYS A 26 -2.47 16.41 15.83
CA LYS A 26 -1.44 17.43 15.65
C LYS A 26 -1.32 17.95 14.20
N GLY A 27 -2.17 17.48 13.28
CA GLY A 27 -2.14 17.90 11.88
C GLY A 27 -0.94 17.38 11.08
N LEU A 28 -0.22 16.38 11.58
CA LEU A 28 0.91 15.78 10.86
C LEU A 28 0.38 14.96 9.68
N LYS A 29 0.63 15.43 8.46
CA LYS A 29 0.31 14.73 7.22
C LYS A 29 1.56 14.07 6.66
N LYS A 30 1.43 12.82 6.21
CA LYS A 30 2.44 12.18 5.37
C LYS A 30 2.32 12.80 3.98
N ASN A 31 3.42 13.33 3.43
CA ASN A 31 3.45 13.69 2.02
C ASN A 31 3.26 12.40 1.21
N GLN A 32 2.22 12.37 0.39
CA GLN A 32 1.95 11.23 -0.45
C GLN A 32 3.03 11.12 -1.53
N GLY A 33 3.51 9.91 -1.78
CA GLY A 33 4.36 9.63 -2.93
C GLY A 33 3.52 9.66 -4.20
N TRP A 34 4.06 10.26 -5.26
CA TRP A 34 3.47 10.28 -6.58
C TRP A 34 4.44 9.67 -7.58
N SER A 35 3.92 8.86 -8.48
CA SER A 35 4.62 8.41 -9.68
C SER A 35 3.77 8.74 -10.90
N TRP A 36 4.39 8.81 -12.07
CA TRP A 36 3.67 9.04 -13.31
C TRP A 36 4.38 8.39 -14.48
N ILE A 37 3.62 8.09 -15.53
CA ILE A 37 4.13 7.66 -16.83
C ILE A 37 3.51 8.48 -17.94
N GLU A 38 4.19 8.61 -19.06
CA GLU A 38 3.67 9.27 -20.26
C GLU A 38 3.52 8.24 -21.39
N VAL A 39 2.31 8.15 -21.96
CA VAL A 39 2.00 7.26 -23.07
C VAL A 39 1.27 8.06 -24.14
N LYS A 40 1.80 8.09 -25.37
CA LYS A 40 1.19 8.82 -26.50
C LYS A 40 0.82 10.29 -26.14
N LYS A 41 1.72 10.99 -25.44
CA LYS A 41 1.54 12.38 -24.95
C LYS A 41 0.44 12.57 -23.91
N LYS A 42 -0.04 11.48 -23.28
CA LYS A 42 -0.96 11.52 -22.14
C LYS A 42 -0.23 11.08 -20.88
N VAL A 43 -0.31 11.91 -19.84
CA VAL A 43 0.26 11.62 -18.51
C VAL A 43 -0.75 10.86 -17.67
N TYR A 44 -0.28 9.77 -17.05
CA TYR A 44 -1.03 8.97 -16.10
C TYR A 44 -0.31 9.03 -14.75
N THR A 45 -1.00 9.49 -13.72
CA THR A 45 -0.47 9.69 -12.38
C THR A 45 -0.97 8.61 -11.43
N PHE A 46 -0.10 8.15 -10.54
CA PHE A 46 -0.39 7.18 -9.50
C PHE A 46 0.05 7.76 -8.16
N SER A 47 -0.73 7.54 -7.11
CA SER A 47 -0.36 8.01 -5.78
C SER A 47 -0.43 6.90 -4.74
N ALA A 48 0.55 6.89 -3.85
CA ALA A 48 0.70 5.86 -2.84
C ALA A 48 -0.50 5.87 -1.89
N GLY A 49 -1.31 4.82 -1.88
CA GLY A 49 -2.51 4.73 -1.05
C GLY A 49 -3.75 5.45 -1.62
N SER A 50 -3.77 5.84 -2.90
CA SER A 50 -5.04 6.20 -3.54
C SER A 50 -5.86 4.97 -3.89
N THR A 51 -7.15 5.02 -3.59
CA THR A 51 -8.15 4.14 -4.19
C THR A 51 -8.28 4.46 -5.68
N LEU A 52 -8.50 3.40 -6.48
CA LEU A 52 -8.89 3.41 -7.90
C LEU A 52 -9.26 4.81 -8.42
N GLN A 53 -8.33 5.47 -9.10
CA GLN A 53 -8.66 6.69 -9.83
C GLN A 53 -9.50 6.29 -11.04
N GLN A 54 -10.57 7.06 -11.30
CA GLN A 54 -11.44 6.85 -12.46
C GLN A 54 -10.60 6.74 -13.75
N GLY A 55 -10.70 5.61 -14.44
CA GLY A 55 -9.97 5.33 -15.69
C GLY A 55 -8.67 4.53 -15.52
N LEU A 56 -8.35 4.04 -14.32
CA LEU A 56 -7.25 3.10 -14.07
C LEU A 56 -7.73 1.68 -13.75
N GLU A 57 -9.04 1.39 -13.80
CA GLU A 57 -9.60 0.08 -13.48
C GLU A 57 -8.91 -1.05 -14.28
N GLN A 58 -8.75 -0.84 -15.59
CA GLN A 58 -8.07 -1.79 -16.48
C GLN A 58 -6.60 -2.00 -16.11
N VAL A 59 -5.91 -0.97 -15.63
CA VAL A 59 -4.52 -1.09 -15.17
C VAL A 59 -4.45 -1.95 -13.90
N HIS A 60 -5.39 -1.76 -12.97
CA HIS A 60 -5.47 -2.59 -11.77
C HIS A 60 -5.83 -4.05 -12.08
N GLU A 61 -6.66 -4.31 -13.09
CA GLU A 61 -6.95 -5.67 -13.57
C GLU A 61 -5.68 -6.34 -14.14
N ILE A 62 -4.92 -5.63 -14.99
CA ILE A 62 -3.66 -6.14 -15.54
C ILE A 62 -2.63 -6.40 -14.43
N LEU A 63 -2.50 -5.50 -13.46
CA LEU A 63 -1.61 -5.68 -12.32
C LEU A 63 -1.99 -6.91 -11.49
N ARG A 64 -3.29 -7.13 -11.27
CA ARG A 64 -3.78 -8.33 -10.56
C ARG A 64 -3.44 -9.61 -11.32
N ASP A 65 -3.67 -9.63 -12.64
CA ASP A 65 -3.33 -10.78 -13.48
C ASP A 65 -1.82 -11.07 -13.48
N LEU A 66 -0.98 -10.03 -13.59
CA LEU A 66 0.47 -10.16 -13.48
C LEU A 66 0.90 -10.75 -12.13
N CYS A 67 0.35 -10.25 -11.03
CA CYS A 67 0.65 -10.80 -9.70
C CYS A 67 0.27 -12.29 -9.59
N LEU A 68 -0.88 -12.69 -10.13
CA LEU A 68 -1.30 -14.09 -10.14
C LEU A 68 -0.36 -14.96 -10.98
N ARG A 69 0.05 -14.49 -12.16
CA ARG A 69 1.01 -15.21 -13.01
C ARG A 69 2.36 -15.38 -12.32
N MET A 70 2.86 -14.32 -11.65
CA MET A 70 4.12 -14.41 -10.91
C MET A 70 4.05 -15.50 -9.83
N GLU A 71 2.94 -15.60 -9.10
CA GLU A 71 2.75 -16.67 -8.10
C GLU A 71 2.71 -18.06 -8.72
N ILE A 72 2.07 -18.23 -9.88
CA ILE A 72 2.05 -19.50 -10.62
C ILE A 72 3.48 -19.92 -11.03
N GLU A 73 4.32 -18.95 -11.42
CA GLU A 73 5.73 -19.15 -11.74
C GLU A 73 6.62 -19.32 -10.49
N GLY A 74 6.04 -19.37 -9.29
CA GLY A 74 6.74 -19.66 -8.03
C GLY A 74 7.23 -18.43 -7.26
N TYR A 75 6.81 -17.22 -7.64
CA TYR A 75 7.08 -16.02 -6.84
C TYR A 75 6.36 -16.10 -5.48
N ILE A 76 7.12 -15.90 -4.40
CA ILE A 76 6.58 -15.85 -3.03
C ILE A 76 6.64 -14.39 -2.55
N PRO A 77 5.49 -13.70 -2.40
CA PRO A 77 5.47 -12.32 -1.94
C PRO A 77 5.96 -12.18 -0.49
N ASP A 78 6.91 -11.27 -0.27
CA ASP A 78 7.36 -10.91 1.08
C ASP A 78 6.32 -10.03 1.79
N LYS A 79 5.71 -10.58 2.82
CA LYS A 79 4.67 -9.92 3.64
C LYS A 79 5.22 -9.36 4.95
N SER A 80 6.54 -9.45 5.20
CA SER A 80 7.17 -9.05 6.46
C SER A 80 6.96 -7.58 6.81
N PHE A 81 6.82 -6.72 5.80
CA PHE A 81 6.60 -5.28 5.97
C PHE A 81 5.12 -4.87 5.97
N VAL A 82 4.19 -5.82 5.85
CA VAL A 82 2.75 -5.56 6.01
C VAL A 82 2.40 -5.61 7.50
N LEU A 83 2.66 -4.48 8.16
CA LEU A 83 2.52 -4.27 9.59
C LEU A 83 1.07 -3.96 10.01
N GLN A 84 0.06 -4.29 9.20
CA GLN A 84 -1.33 -4.20 9.60
C GLN A 84 -1.76 -5.52 10.26
N ASP A 85 -2.59 -5.43 11.30
CA ASP A 85 -3.22 -6.60 11.92
C ASP A 85 -4.46 -7.01 11.11
N VAL A 86 -4.20 -7.67 9.98
CA VAL A 86 -5.23 -8.13 9.02
C VAL A 86 -4.90 -9.55 8.56
N GLY A 87 -5.88 -10.24 7.96
CA GLY A 87 -5.73 -11.61 7.49
C GLY A 87 -4.66 -11.76 6.40
N GLY A 88 -4.17 -12.99 6.19
CA GLY A 88 -3.09 -13.25 5.22
C GLY A 88 -3.41 -12.88 3.77
N GLU A 89 -4.67 -12.94 3.39
CA GLU A 89 -5.17 -12.51 2.08
C GLU A 89 -5.27 -10.98 1.99
N GLU A 90 -5.76 -10.32 3.05
CA GLU A 90 -5.77 -8.86 3.11
C GLU A 90 -4.36 -8.29 3.09
N LYS A 91 -3.39 -8.94 3.76
CA LYS A 91 -1.98 -8.54 3.68
C LYS A 91 -1.43 -8.59 2.26
N LYS A 92 -1.86 -9.57 1.46
CA LYS A 92 -1.48 -9.73 0.06
C LYS A 92 -2.07 -8.60 -0.79
N GLN A 93 -3.35 -8.25 -0.59
CA GLN A 93 -3.97 -7.12 -1.28
C GLN A 93 -3.32 -5.78 -0.91
N ILE A 94 -2.97 -5.57 0.37
CA ILE A 94 -2.24 -4.38 0.82
C ILE A 94 -0.86 -4.30 0.15
N LEU A 95 -0.15 -5.43 0.05
CA LEU A 95 1.14 -5.50 -0.62
C LEU A 95 1.03 -5.14 -2.11
N TYR A 96 0.02 -5.65 -2.80
CA TYR A 96 -0.22 -5.34 -4.22
C TYR A 96 -0.59 -3.88 -4.48
N GLY A 97 -1.20 -3.22 -3.49
CA GLY A 97 -1.48 -1.78 -3.54
C GLY A 97 -0.32 -0.91 -3.04
N HIS A 98 0.82 -1.49 -2.65
CA HIS A 98 1.94 -0.75 -2.09
C HIS A 98 2.85 -0.23 -3.20
N SER A 99 2.72 1.08 -3.51
CA SER A 99 3.68 1.86 -4.30
C SER A 99 4.54 2.75 -3.42
#